data_AF-A0A1A1YPM3-F1
#
_entry.id   AF-A0A1A1YPM3-F1
#
_cell.length_a   1.000
_cell.length_b   1.000
_cell.length_c   1.000
_cell.angle_alpha   90.00
_cell.angle_beta   90.00
_cell.angle_gamma   90.00
#
_symmetry.space_group_name_H-M   'P 1'
#
loop_
_entity.id
_entity.type
_entity.pdbx_description
1 polymer ?
#
loop_
_entity_poly.entity_id
_entity_poly.type
_entity_poly.pdbx_seq_one_letter_code
_entity_poly.pdbx_strand_id
1 'polypeptide(L)'
;MSRLDRYGDLIEDDDSPTLFDQDPPPERHEPPLLCELCDTPLKVENYSGWCRECSLIVSQRLRLVVEERWRTLPDGEHVVSERGRVARLLNVDRSHRYPRVSIGGRKRYVHQLVAEAWHGPRPDGAQALHWDDDPDNPNAANIRWGTPAENAADVKRNERRRT
;
A
#
# COMPACT_ATOMS: atom_id res chain seq x y z
N MET A 1 42.15 -39.48 -7.57
CA MET A 1 43.34 -38.78 -7.03
C MET A 1 42.81 -37.67 -6.14
N SER A 2 42.68 -37.93 -4.84
CA SER A 2 42.00 -37.05 -3.88
C SER A 2 42.91 -35.86 -3.52
N ARG A 3 42.34 -34.64 -3.50
CA ARG A 3 43.09 -33.41 -3.20
C ARG A 3 43.21 -33.27 -1.67
N LEU A 4 44.44 -33.18 -1.16
CA LEU A 4 44.73 -32.91 0.25
C LEU A 4 44.98 -31.41 0.44
N ASP A 5 44.61 -30.87 1.60
CA ASP A 5 44.91 -29.48 1.95
C ASP A 5 46.36 -29.30 2.46
N ARG A 6 46.75 -28.07 2.84
CA ARG A 6 48.13 -27.77 3.27
C ARG A 6 48.50 -28.35 4.66
N TYR A 7 47.53 -28.91 5.37
CA TYR A 7 47.71 -29.52 6.69
C TYR A 7 47.59 -31.05 6.64
N GLY A 8 47.28 -31.62 5.46
CA GLY A 8 47.29 -33.05 5.20
C GLY A 8 45.94 -33.72 5.40
N ASP A 9 44.86 -32.95 5.48
CA ASP A 9 43.50 -33.47 5.60
C ASP A 9 42.85 -33.64 4.21
N LEU A 10 41.99 -34.67 4.09
CA LEU A 10 41.24 -34.98 2.87
C LEU A 10 40.20 -33.88 2.63
N ILE A 11 40.27 -33.21 1.48
CA ILE A 11 39.22 -32.29 1.05
C ILE A 11 38.11 -33.14 0.46
N GLU A 12 37.00 -33.27 1.18
CA GLU A 12 35.77 -33.86 0.67
C GLU A 12 35.18 -32.93 -0.39
N ASP A 13 34.88 -33.46 -1.57
CA ASP A 13 34.23 -32.70 -2.64
C ASP A 13 32.83 -32.27 -2.15
N ASP A 14 32.62 -30.95 -2.11
CA ASP A 14 31.40 -30.30 -1.64
C ASP A 14 30.22 -30.66 -2.55
N ASP A 15 29.43 -31.65 -2.13
CA ASP A 15 28.14 -32.06 -2.71
C ASP A 15 27.04 -31.03 -2.36
N SER A 16 27.32 -29.75 -2.62
CA SER A 16 26.37 -28.66 -2.41
C SER A 16 25.25 -28.75 -3.45
N PRO A 17 23.97 -28.90 -3.05
CA PRO A 17 22.87 -29.03 -3.99
C PRO A 17 22.72 -27.77 -4.83
N THR A 18 22.60 -27.96 -6.14
CA THR A 18 22.44 -26.86 -7.11
C THR A 18 21.18 -26.05 -6.82
N LEU A 19 21.29 -24.72 -6.88
CA LEU A 19 20.27 -23.68 -6.60
C LEU A 19 18.97 -23.75 -7.44
N PHE A 20 18.70 -24.85 -8.16
CA PHE A 20 17.61 -24.98 -9.13
C PHE A 20 16.40 -25.78 -8.64
N ASP A 21 16.44 -26.37 -7.43
CA ASP A 21 15.35 -27.20 -6.86
C ASP A 21 14.50 -26.49 -5.79
N GLN A 22 14.46 -25.15 -5.77
CA GLN A 22 13.52 -24.45 -4.91
C GLN A 22 12.16 -24.35 -5.60
N ASP A 23 11.16 -25.07 -5.07
CA ASP A 23 9.75 -24.87 -5.40
C ASP A 23 9.42 -23.37 -5.35
N PRO A 24 8.67 -22.83 -6.34
CA PRO A 24 8.27 -21.43 -6.30
C PRO A 24 7.50 -21.14 -5.01
N PRO A 25 7.72 -19.99 -4.36
CA PRO A 25 7.02 -19.64 -3.13
C PRO A 25 5.51 -19.68 -3.39
N PRO A 26 4.71 -20.23 -2.46
CA PRO A 26 3.28 -20.38 -2.65
C PRO A 26 2.64 -19.02 -2.99
N GLU A 27 1.75 -19.02 -4.00
CA GLU A 27 1.01 -17.83 -4.38
C GLU A 27 0.28 -17.28 -3.15
N ARG A 28 0.72 -16.10 -2.69
CA ARG A 28 0.06 -15.38 -1.61
C ARG A 28 -1.27 -14.86 -2.14
N HIS A 29 -2.34 -15.62 -1.96
CA HIS A 29 -3.69 -15.10 -2.13
C HIS A 29 -3.95 -14.12 -0.98
N GLU A 30 -3.76 -12.83 -1.25
CA GLU A 30 -4.15 -11.77 -0.33
C GLU A 30 -5.66 -11.89 -0.05
N PRO A 31 -6.10 -11.80 1.23
CA PRO A 31 -7.51 -11.89 1.57
C PRO A 31 -8.28 -10.78 0.86
N PRO A 32 -9.50 -11.06 0.36
CA PRO A 32 -10.27 -10.08 -0.39
C PRO A 32 -10.59 -8.87 0.50
N LEU A 33 -10.51 -7.67 -0.07
CA LEU A 33 -11.01 -6.47 0.60
C LEU A 33 -12.49 -6.67 0.96
N LEU A 34 -12.91 -6.18 2.12
CA LEU A 34 -14.29 -6.31 2.58
C LEU A 34 -15.07 -5.02 2.35
N CYS A 35 -16.37 -5.17 2.11
CA CYS A 35 -17.30 -4.04 2.04
C CYS A 35 -17.40 -3.36 3.40
N GLU A 36 -17.16 -2.05 3.46
CA GLU A 36 -17.22 -1.26 4.70
C GLU A 36 -18.62 -1.22 5.36
N LEU A 37 -19.67 -1.61 4.64
CA LEU A 37 -21.06 -1.57 5.12
C LEU A 37 -21.63 -2.94 5.50
N CYS A 38 -21.06 -4.02 4.99
CA CYS A 38 -21.65 -5.36 5.18
C CYS A 38 -20.62 -6.50 5.22
N ASP A 39 -19.33 -6.17 5.32
CA ASP A 39 -18.20 -7.10 5.41
C ASP A 39 -18.11 -8.14 4.28
N THR A 40 -18.86 -7.94 3.19
CA THR A 40 -18.86 -8.85 2.04
C THR A 40 -17.56 -8.69 1.25
N PRO A 41 -16.88 -9.79 0.88
CA PRO A 41 -15.73 -9.75 -0.02
C PRO A 41 -16.04 -8.96 -1.30
N LEU A 42 -15.24 -7.93 -1.56
CA LEU A 42 -15.34 -7.10 -2.73
C LEU A 42 -14.79 -7.86 -3.93
N LYS A 43 -15.52 -7.79 -5.05
CA LYS A 43 -15.01 -8.25 -6.35
C LYS A 43 -13.82 -7.39 -6.74
N VAL A 44 -12.90 -7.95 -7.53
CA VAL A 44 -11.72 -7.23 -8.03
C VAL A 44 -12.08 -5.99 -8.84
N GLU A 45 -13.28 -5.94 -9.42
CA GLU A 45 -13.79 -4.75 -10.13
C GLU A 45 -14.43 -3.69 -9.22
N ASN A 46 -14.53 -3.95 -7.90
CA ASN A 46 -15.27 -3.10 -6.99
C ASN A 46 -14.36 -2.12 -6.26
N TYR A 47 -14.02 -1.07 -6.98
CA TYR A 47 -13.16 0.01 -6.52
C TYR A 47 -13.93 1.04 -5.71
N SER A 48 -15.09 0.75 -5.11
CA SER A 48 -15.80 1.75 -4.30
C SER A 48 -15.56 1.59 -2.80
N GLY A 49 -15.08 0.42 -2.34
CA GLY A 49 -15.01 0.10 -0.91
C GLY A 49 -16.34 -0.43 -0.36
N TRP A 50 -17.43 -0.32 -1.13
CA TRP A 50 -18.74 -0.90 -0.80
C TRP A 50 -19.12 -1.95 -1.84
N CYS A 51 -19.82 -3.01 -1.45
CA CYS A 51 -20.33 -3.98 -2.41
C CYS A 51 -21.35 -3.31 -3.35
N ARG A 52 -21.53 -3.87 -4.57
CA ARG A 52 -22.51 -3.38 -5.56
C ARG A 52 -23.89 -3.20 -4.93
N GLU A 53 -24.29 -4.13 -4.06
CA GLU A 53 -25.58 -4.10 -3.38
C GLU A 53 -25.68 -2.97 -2.37
N CYS A 54 -24.66 -2.76 -1.52
CA CYS A 54 -24.63 -1.64 -0.59
C CYS A 54 -24.60 -0.28 -1.30
N SER A 55 -23.86 -0.16 -2.41
CA SER A 55 -23.88 1.03 -3.25
C SER A 55 -25.28 1.30 -3.85
N LEU A 56 -25.99 0.26 -4.28
CA LEU A 56 -27.38 0.37 -4.74
C LEU A 56 -28.34 0.73 -3.61
N ILE A 57 -28.18 0.14 -2.43
CA ILE A 57 -28.99 0.45 -1.25
C ILE A 57 -28.82 1.92 -0.85
N VAL A 58 -27.57 2.41 -0.76
CA VAL A 58 -27.31 3.81 -0.40
C VAL A 58 -27.84 4.76 -1.47
N SER A 59 -27.59 4.48 -2.76
CA SER A 59 -28.08 5.35 -3.84
C SER A 59 -29.60 5.35 -3.97
N GLN A 60 -30.28 4.22 -3.77
CA GLN A 60 -31.74 4.13 -3.96
C GLN A 60 -32.53 4.49 -2.72
N ARG A 61 -32.12 4.04 -1.52
CA ARG A 61 -32.85 4.32 -0.27
C ARG A 61 -32.50 5.68 0.32
N LEU A 62 -31.25 6.10 0.23
CA LEU A 62 -30.81 7.38 0.81
C LEU A 62 -30.73 8.50 -0.23
N ARG A 63 -30.91 8.21 -1.52
CA ARG A 63 -30.70 9.16 -2.64
C ARG A 63 -29.30 9.80 -2.63
N LEU A 64 -28.33 9.12 -2.02
CA LEU A 64 -26.95 9.59 -1.94
C LEU A 64 -26.17 9.04 -3.13
N VAL A 65 -25.72 9.92 -4.02
CA VAL A 65 -24.69 9.56 -5.00
C VAL A 65 -23.37 9.54 -4.27
N VAL A 66 -22.73 8.37 -4.20
CA VAL A 66 -21.43 8.21 -3.56
C VAL A 66 -20.40 8.42 -4.66
N GLU A 67 -20.25 9.68 -5.08
CA GLU A 67 -19.26 10.04 -6.08
C GLU A 67 -17.88 9.96 -5.44
N GLU A 68 -17.15 8.90 -5.77
CA GLU A 68 -15.72 8.89 -5.51
C GLU A 68 -15.04 9.83 -6.50
N ARG A 69 -14.36 10.84 -5.95
CA ARG A 69 -13.66 11.83 -6.76
C ARG A 69 -12.25 11.38 -7.09
N TRP A 70 -11.85 11.63 -8.33
CA TRP A 70 -10.54 11.25 -8.89
C TRP A 70 -9.77 12.49 -9.34
N ARG A 71 -8.43 12.46 -9.18
CA ARG A 71 -7.52 13.53 -9.61
C ARG A 71 -6.31 12.94 -10.35
N THR A 72 -5.87 13.64 -11.39
CA THR A 72 -4.65 13.30 -12.13
C THR A 72 -3.40 13.61 -11.30
N LEU A 73 -2.44 12.69 -11.30
CA LEU A 73 -1.14 12.88 -10.67
C LEU A 73 -0.26 13.83 -11.50
N PRO A 74 0.79 14.44 -10.91
CA PRO A 74 1.68 15.37 -11.62
C PRO A 74 2.40 14.78 -12.83
N ASP A 75 2.50 13.45 -12.92
CA ASP A 75 3.06 12.77 -14.09
C ASP A 75 2.15 12.82 -15.33
N GLY A 76 0.89 13.23 -15.18
CA GLY A 76 -0.10 13.30 -16.26
C GLY A 76 -0.58 11.94 -16.78
N GLU A 77 -0.09 10.84 -16.24
CA GLU A 77 -0.38 9.49 -16.71
C GLU A 77 -1.33 8.74 -15.78
N HIS A 78 -1.27 9.01 -14.47
CA HIS A 78 -2.02 8.27 -13.47
C HIS A 78 -3.10 9.13 -12.83
N VAL A 79 -4.16 8.48 -12.33
CA VAL A 79 -5.20 9.16 -11.53
C VAL A 79 -5.35 8.46 -10.18
N VAL A 80 -5.54 9.24 -9.12
CA VAL A 80 -5.74 8.76 -7.76
C VAL A 80 -7.08 9.26 -7.21
N SER A 81 -7.79 8.40 -6.50
CA SER A 81 -9.04 8.77 -5.85
C SER A 81 -8.82 9.38 -4.47
N GLU A 82 -9.84 10.06 -3.94
CA GLU A 82 -9.82 10.54 -2.55
C GLU A 82 -9.77 9.43 -1.50
N ARG A 83 -10.04 8.18 -1.90
CA ARG A 83 -9.96 6.98 -1.04
C ARG A 83 -8.64 6.21 -1.21
N GLY A 84 -7.66 6.78 -1.92
CA GLY A 84 -6.33 6.20 -2.08
C GLY A 84 -6.21 5.09 -3.12
N ARG A 85 -7.17 4.97 -4.04
CA ARG A 85 -7.08 4.04 -5.17
C ARG A 85 -6.38 4.70 -6.35
N VAL A 86 -5.57 3.95 -7.11
CA VAL A 86 -4.84 4.45 -8.28
C VAL A 86 -5.36 3.74 -9.53
N ALA A 87 -5.91 4.49 -10.50
CA ALA A 87 -6.37 3.91 -11.77
C ALA A 87 -5.23 3.86 -12.80
N ARG A 88 -5.37 2.95 -13.80
CA ARG A 88 -4.30 2.32 -14.61
C ARG A 88 -3.55 1.16 -13.93
N LEU A 89 -4.24 0.44 -13.03
CA LEU A 89 -3.86 -0.87 -12.46
C LEU A 89 -2.36 -0.99 -12.14
N LEU A 90 -1.88 -0.11 -11.28
CA LEU A 90 -0.60 -0.36 -10.62
C LEU A 90 -0.82 -1.39 -9.52
N ASN A 91 0.03 -2.42 -9.48
CA ASN A 91 0.05 -3.34 -8.36
C ASN A 91 0.42 -2.58 -7.08
N VAL A 92 -0.50 -2.54 -6.13
CA VAL A 92 -0.27 -1.95 -4.81
C VAL A 92 0.43 -2.99 -3.95
N ASP A 93 1.68 -2.74 -3.63
CA ASP A 93 2.47 -3.54 -2.72
C ASP A 93 2.16 -3.13 -1.27
N ARG A 94 1.56 -4.06 -0.52
CA ARG A 94 1.19 -3.92 0.90
C ARG A 94 2.15 -4.65 1.85
N SER A 95 3.27 -5.19 1.35
CA SER A 95 4.24 -5.94 2.16
C SER A 95 4.98 -5.10 3.22
N HIS A 96 4.77 -3.79 3.23
CA HIS A 96 5.41 -2.84 4.12
C HIS A 96 4.36 -2.09 4.91
N ARG A 97 4.78 -1.45 6.02
CA ARG A 97 3.88 -0.67 6.88
C ARG A 97 2.99 0.31 6.13
N TYR A 98 3.46 0.90 5.02
CA TYR A 98 2.66 1.79 4.19
C TYR A 98 2.50 1.22 2.78
N PRO A 99 1.27 1.20 2.23
CA PRO A 99 1.04 0.78 0.85
C PRO A 99 1.85 1.61 -0.16
N ARG A 100 2.40 0.94 -1.17
CA ARG A 100 3.21 1.58 -2.22
C ARG A 100 2.87 1.04 -3.61
N VAL A 101 3.14 1.84 -4.63
CA VAL A 101 3.00 1.47 -6.04
C VAL A 101 4.31 1.73 -6.77
N SER A 102 4.53 1.04 -7.89
CA SER A 102 5.66 1.31 -8.79
C SER A 102 5.20 2.21 -9.94
N ILE A 103 5.76 3.42 -10.03
CA ILE A 103 5.48 4.38 -11.12
C ILE A 103 6.81 4.65 -11.82
N GLY A 104 6.89 4.37 -13.13
CA GLY A 104 8.13 4.56 -13.90
C GLY A 104 9.35 3.83 -13.33
N GLY A 105 9.15 2.64 -12.75
CA GLY A 105 10.20 1.84 -12.10
C GLY A 105 10.60 2.32 -10.69
N ARG A 106 9.96 3.36 -10.16
CA ARG A 106 10.23 3.89 -8.81
C ARG A 106 9.08 3.57 -7.86
N LYS A 107 9.42 3.10 -6.66
CA LYS A 107 8.43 2.88 -5.58
C LYS A 107 7.99 4.21 -4.99
N ARG A 108 6.69 4.45 -4.91
CA ARG A 108 6.06 5.64 -4.32
C ARG A 108 4.99 5.21 -3.33
N TYR A 109 4.89 5.87 -2.18
CA TYR A 109 3.87 5.53 -1.18
C TYR A 109 2.50 6.10 -1.56
N VAL A 110 1.43 5.33 -1.35
CA VAL A 110 0.06 5.73 -1.72
C VAL A 110 -0.36 7.00 -0.99
N HIS A 111 -0.13 7.10 0.32
CA HIS A 111 -0.48 8.29 1.10
C HIS A 111 0.25 9.56 0.61
N GLN A 112 1.48 9.44 0.07
CA GLN A 112 2.18 10.57 -0.53
C GLN A 112 1.55 10.99 -1.86
N LEU A 113 1.17 10.02 -2.70
CA LEU A 113 0.49 10.30 -3.97
C LEU A 113 -0.88 10.97 -3.74
N VAL A 114 -1.61 10.51 -2.71
CA VAL A 114 -2.86 11.16 -2.27
C VAL A 114 -2.58 12.59 -1.80
N ALA A 115 -1.57 12.80 -0.96
CA ALA A 115 -1.20 14.15 -0.49
C ALA A 115 -0.85 15.09 -1.66
N GLU A 116 -0.04 14.61 -2.61
CA GLU A 116 0.35 15.38 -3.80
C GLU A 116 -0.85 15.78 -4.66
N ALA A 117 -1.78 14.85 -4.89
CA ALA A 117 -2.94 15.07 -5.73
C ALA A 117 -3.99 16.00 -5.09
N TRP A 118 -4.17 15.92 -3.77
CA TRP A 118 -5.25 16.60 -3.06
C TRP A 118 -4.82 17.86 -2.32
N HIS A 119 -3.57 17.92 -1.87
CA HIS A 119 -3.01 19.02 -1.08
C HIS A 119 -1.86 19.75 -1.78
N GLY A 120 -1.54 19.36 -3.01
CA GLY A 120 -0.47 19.95 -3.81
C GLY A 120 0.91 19.35 -3.52
N PRO A 121 1.96 19.82 -4.20
CA PRO A 121 3.29 19.23 -4.13
C PRO A 121 3.83 19.25 -2.70
N ARG A 122 4.65 18.24 -2.36
CA ARG A 122 5.31 18.12 -1.06
C ARG A 122 6.11 19.39 -0.74
N PRO A 123 5.78 20.12 0.35
CA PRO A 123 6.61 21.22 0.83
C PRO A 123 7.97 20.72 1.34
N ASP A 124 8.99 21.58 1.28
CA ASP A 124 10.34 21.26 1.75
C ASP A 124 10.33 20.88 3.23
N GLY A 125 11.00 19.76 3.55
CA GLY A 125 11.06 19.23 4.92
C GLY A 125 9.75 18.62 5.45
N ALA A 126 8.64 18.68 4.70
CA ALA A 126 7.37 18.09 5.10
C ALA A 126 7.33 16.58 4.80
N GLN A 127 6.41 15.87 5.42
CA GLN A 127 6.06 14.47 5.14
C GLN A 127 4.54 14.32 5.19
N ALA A 128 4.00 13.30 4.53
CA ALA A 128 2.57 13.04 4.54
C ALA A 128 2.20 12.30 5.84
N LEU A 129 1.29 12.88 6.61
CA LEU A 129 0.86 12.42 7.93
C LEU A 129 -0.56 11.89 7.88
N HIS A 130 -0.82 10.80 8.62
CA HIS A 130 -2.17 10.31 8.88
C HIS A 130 -2.67 10.91 10.20
N TRP A 131 -3.84 11.53 10.19
CA TRP A 131 -4.41 12.11 11.41
C TRP A 131 -4.72 11.03 12.48
N ASP A 132 -5.17 9.85 12.05
CA ASP A 132 -5.47 8.71 12.95
C ASP A 132 -4.27 7.77 13.20
N ASP A 133 -3.08 8.12 12.70
CA ASP A 133 -1.90 7.25 12.61
C ASP A 133 -2.10 5.95 11.81
N ASP A 134 -3.27 5.64 11.26
CA ASP A 134 -3.54 4.37 10.59
C ASP A 134 -2.94 4.36 9.17
N PRO A 135 -1.90 3.52 8.91
CA PRO A 135 -1.31 3.44 7.58
C PRO A 135 -2.23 2.86 6.51
N ASP A 136 -3.29 2.16 6.90
CA ASP A 136 -4.27 1.56 5.98
C ASP A 136 -5.41 2.52 5.62
N ASN A 137 -5.44 3.72 6.21
CA ASN A 137 -6.41 4.78 5.90
C ASN A 137 -5.79 5.95 5.10
N PRO A 138 -5.48 5.76 3.80
CA PRO A 138 -4.88 6.80 2.96
C PRO A 138 -5.92 7.80 2.43
N ASN A 139 -7.04 8.02 3.11
CA ASN A 139 -8.07 8.94 2.65
C ASN A 139 -7.54 10.39 2.59
N ALA A 140 -7.83 11.13 1.53
CA ALA A 140 -7.35 12.50 1.36
C ALA A 140 -7.68 13.43 2.54
N ALA A 141 -8.83 13.23 3.21
CA ALA A 141 -9.20 13.99 4.40
C ALA A 141 -8.41 13.59 5.67
N ASN A 142 -7.88 12.36 5.70
CA ASN A 142 -7.03 11.85 6.77
C ASN A 142 -5.55 12.21 6.56
N ILE A 143 -5.16 12.50 5.32
CA ILE A 143 -3.79 12.87 4.95
C ILE A 143 -3.57 14.37 5.00
N ARG A 144 -2.41 14.80 5.50
CA ARG A 144 -1.93 16.18 5.38
C ARG A 144 -0.41 16.25 5.23
N TRP A 145 0.10 17.31 4.63
CA TRP A 145 1.52 17.66 4.77
C TRP A 145 1.79 18.15 6.18
N GLY A 146 2.92 17.74 6.75
CA GLY A 146 3.32 18.20 8.08
C GLY A 146 4.77 17.92 8.41
N THR A 147 5.21 18.42 9.55
CA THR A 147 6.61 18.28 10.00
C THR A 147 6.82 17.00 10.83
N PRO A 148 8.08 16.56 11.05
CA PRO A 148 8.37 15.47 11.98
C PRO A 148 7.87 15.75 13.41
N ALA A 149 7.90 17.02 13.84
CA ALA A 149 7.42 17.42 15.16
C ALA A 149 5.89 17.26 15.28
N GLU A 150 5.15 17.62 14.23
CA GLU A 150 3.70 17.42 14.17
C GLU A 150 3.33 15.94 14.16
N ASN A 151 4.07 15.08 13.44
CA ASN A 151 3.87 13.64 13.49
C ASN A 151 4.08 13.06 14.90
N ALA A 152 5.11 13.54 15.61
CA ALA A 152 5.34 13.13 16.99
C ALA A 152 4.21 13.60 17.92
N ALA A 153 3.63 14.78 17.66
CA ALA A 153 2.46 15.27 18.36
C ALA A 153 1.21 14.42 18.07
N ASP A 154 1.01 13.99 16.82
CA ASP A 154 -0.07 13.08 16.41
C ASP A 154 0.03 11.74 17.15
N VAL A 155 1.22 11.13 17.17
CA VAL A 155 1.49 9.87 17.92
C VAL A 155 1.16 10.02 19.41
N LYS A 156 1.51 11.16 20.00
CA LYS A 156 1.20 11.46 21.41
C LYS A 156 -0.30 11.66 21.62
N ARG A 157 -0.97 12.37 20.72
CA ARG A 157 -2.44 12.60 20.77
C ARG A 157 -3.18 11.28 20.69
N ASN A 158 -2.78 10.41 19.76
CA ASN A 158 -3.48 9.16 19.46
C ASN A 158 -3.06 8.01 20.40
N GLU A 159 -2.26 8.31 21.43
CA GLU A 159 -1.77 7.36 22.43
C GLU A 159 -1.10 6.10 21.85
N ARG A 160 -0.58 6.19 20.62
CA ARG A 160 -0.05 5.02 19.93
C ARG A 160 1.31 4.65 20.51
N ARG A 161 1.32 3.67 21.41
CA ARG A 161 2.57 3.04 21.87
C ARG A 161 3.15 2.26 20.70
N ARG A 162 4.41 2.53 20.35
CA ARG A 162 5.18 1.63 19.48
C ARG A 162 5.27 0.27 20.18
N THR A 163 4.46 -0.70 19.75
CA THR A 163 4.70 -2.14 19.98
C THR A 163 5.83 -2.61 19.09
#